data_AF-A0A1M6EC38-F1
#
_entry.id   AF-A0A1M6EC38-F1
#
_cell.length_a   1.000
_cell.length_b   1.000
_cell.length_c   1.000
_cell.angle_alpha   90.00
_cell.angle_beta   90.00
_cell.angle_gamma   90.00
#
_symmetry.space_group_name_H-M   'P 1'
#
loop_
_entity.id
_entity.type
_entity.pdbx_description
1 polymer ?
#
loop_
_entity_poly.entity_id
_entity_poly.type
_entity_poly.pdbx_seq_one_letter_code
_entity_poly.pdbx_strand_id
1 'polypeptide(L)'
;MARGRPSRATVYARLDSQLAELRTRLGGLPSPEESAYVWTDIWHLEAHHSTALEGNALVLREVETLLDQGRAVDARPLKEYMEVKGYGDAVSRVYREAMGAGDRTTDTLITVQEVRHIYHLAMSPVWQVSPPSRRHRDRITRQPPAPRHPSLHRRHDSAVVTAGTRMPGRMGRHHQHDPRPAARRRHPSRTASRGT
;
A
#
# COMPACT_ATOMS: atom_id res chain seq x y z
N MET A 1 -14.37 16.70 37.09
CA MET A 1 -13.90 15.90 35.93
C MET A 1 -15.11 15.47 35.13
N ALA A 2 -15.28 15.97 33.91
CA ALA A 2 -16.50 15.75 33.13
C ALA A 2 -16.59 14.27 32.71
N ARG A 3 -17.53 13.53 33.33
CA ARG A 3 -17.91 12.18 32.90
C ARG A 3 -18.82 12.32 31.68
N GLY A 4 -18.26 12.08 30.50
CA GLY A 4 -18.97 12.10 29.23
C GLY A 4 -18.10 11.50 28.11
N ARG A 5 -18.73 11.10 27.00
CA ARG A 5 -18.00 10.61 25.83
C ARG A 5 -17.03 11.70 25.36
N PRO A 6 -15.73 11.40 25.15
CA PRO A 6 -14.79 12.36 24.59
C PRO A 6 -15.31 12.92 23.27
N SER A 7 -15.09 14.21 23.05
CA SER A 7 -15.43 14.81 21.75
C SER A 7 -14.59 14.16 20.64
N ARG A 8 -15.13 14.10 19.42
CA ARG A 8 -14.40 13.60 18.24
C ARG A 8 -13.09 14.36 18.01
N ALA A 9 -13.10 15.68 18.23
CA ALA A 9 -11.90 16.52 18.14
C ALA A 9 -10.82 16.12 19.17
N THR A 10 -11.22 15.84 20.41
CA THR A 10 -10.30 15.38 21.46
C THR A 10 -9.68 14.02 21.12
N VAL A 11 -10.48 13.10 20.57
CA VAL A 11 -9.99 11.77 20.13
C VAL A 11 -8.96 11.93 19.02
N TYR A 12 -9.22 12.76 18.02
CA TYR A 12 -8.28 12.98 16.92
C TYR A 12 -7.01 13.69 17.36
N ALA A 13 -7.12 14.73 18.21
CA ALA A 13 -5.94 15.40 18.74
C ALA A 13 -5.03 14.44 19.54
N ARG A 14 -5.63 13.50 20.29
CA ARG A 14 -4.88 12.46 20.99
C ARG A 14 -4.24 11.45 20.04
N LEU A 15 -4.96 11.04 18.99
CA LEU A 15 -4.40 10.15 17.97
C LEU A 15 -3.23 10.81 17.24
N ASP A 16 -3.37 12.08 16.85
CA ASP A 16 -2.34 12.84 16.16
C ASP A 16 -1.08 12.98 17.02
N SER A 17 -1.23 13.23 18.33
CA SER A 17 -0.08 13.30 19.24
C SER A 17 0.63 11.96 19.39
N GLN A 18 -0.12 10.86 19.48
CA GLN A 18 0.44 9.50 19.55
C GLN A 18 1.15 9.11 18.25
N LEU A 19 0.59 9.47 17.08
CA LEU A 19 1.21 9.24 15.78
C LEU A 19 2.49 10.08 15.62
N ALA A 20 2.49 11.32 16.10
CA ALA A 20 3.68 12.17 16.09
C ALA A 20 4.79 11.58 16.97
N GLU A 21 4.46 11.11 18.18
CA GLU A 21 5.42 10.44 19.05
C GLU A 21 5.97 9.15 18.42
N LEU A 22 5.10 8.31 17.85
CA LEU A 22 5.51 7.11 17.14
C LEU A 22 6.52 7.42 16.04
N ARG A 23 6.23 8.42 15.20
CA ARG A 23 7.08 8.80 14.06
C ARG A 23 8.39 9.46 14.46
N THR A 24 8.36 10.32 15.47
CA THR A 24 9.51 11.19 15.80
C THR A 24 10.42 10.63 16.88
N ARG A 25 9.87 9.85 17.82
CA ARG A 25 10.63 9.30 18.96
C ARG A 25 10.86 7.81 18.87
N LEU A 26 9.90 7.06 18.31
CA LEU A 26 9.96 5.60 18.25
C LEU A 26 10.39 5.05 16.88
N GLY A 27 10.76 5.92 15.94
CA GLY A 27 11.27 5.52 14.62
C GLY A 27 10.20 5.11 13.61
N GLY A 28 8.91 5.23 13.94
CA GLY A 28 7.80 4.84 13.06
C GLY A 28 7.44 3.36 13.16
N LEU A 29 6.58 2.90 12.25
CA LEU A 29 6.29 1.48 12.08
C LEU A 29 7.35 0.85 11.16
N PRO A 30 7.76 -0.40 11.39
CA PRO A 30 8.67 -1.09 10.49
C PRO A 30 8.03 -1.23 9.11
N SER A 31 8.84 -1.06 8.07
CA SER A 31 8.43 -1.33 6.70
C SER A 31 8.07 -2.81 6.49
N PRO A 32 7.29 -3.13 5.45
CA PRO A 32 7.06 -4.50 4.99
C PRO A 32 8.34 -5.32 4.81
N GLU A 33 9.42 -4.69 4.35
CA GLU A 33 10.72 -5.36 4.19
C GLU A 33 11.40 -5.64 5.55
N GLU A 34 11.32 -4.72 6.50
CA GLU A 34 11.95 -4.86 7.82
C GLU A 34 11.25 -5.91 8.71
N SER A 35 9.92 -6.06 8.57
CA SER A 35 9.13 -6.95 9.42
C SER A 35 8.17 -7.82 8.62
N ALA A 36 8.66 -8.51 7.58
CA ALA A 36 7.85 -9.31 6.67
C ALA A 36 6.87 -10.25 7.39
N TYR A 37 7.28 -10.93 8.47
CA TYR A 37 6.41 -11.85 9.21
C TYR A 37 5.21 -11.13 9.87
N VAL A 38 5.41 -9.93 10.45
CA VAL A 38 4.32 -9.14 11.07
C VAL A 38 3.32 -8.74 10.00
N TRP A 39 3.83 -8.33 8.84
CA TRP A 39 2.99 -7.92 7.72
C TRP A 39 2.23 -9.10 7.11
N THR A 40 2.85 -10.27 6.99
CA THR A 40 2.19 -11.51 6.59
C THR A 40 1.03 -11.86 7.54
N ASP A 41 1.27 -11.84 8.85
CA ASP A 41 0.22 -12.12 9.85
C ASP A 41 -0.94 -11.12 9.76
N ILE A 42 -0.63 -9.83 9.63
CA ILE A 42 -1.65 -8.77 9.44
C ILE A 42 -2.48 -9.04 8.18
N TRP A 43 -1.85 -9.44 7.07
CA TRP A 43 -2.55 -9.72 5.82
C TRP A 43 -3.45 -10.96 5.93
N HIS A 44 -3.02 -12.02 6.61
CA HIS A 44 -3.85 -13.19 6.85
C HIS A 44 -5.07 -12.84 7.70
N LEU A 45 -4.88 -12.04 8.76
CA LEU A 45 -5.97 -11.55 9.62
C LEU A 45 -6.92 -10.63 8.85
N GLU A 46 -6.40 -9.71 8.04
CA GLU A 46 -7.20 -8.80 7.21
C GLU A 46 -8.08 -9.59 6.22
N ALA A 47 -7.50 -10.56 5.51
CA ALA A 47 -8.23 -11.40 4.57
C ALA A 47 -9.29 -12.26 5.26
N HIS A 48 -8.94 -12.90 6.39
CA HIS A 48 -9.88 -13.71 7.16
C HIS A 48 -11.05 -12.87 7.69
N HIS A 49 -10.77 -11.76 8.38
CA HIS A 49 -11.83 -10.96 8.99
C HIS A 49 -12.71 -10.26 7.95
N SER A 50 -12.12 -9.74 6.87
CA SER A 50 -12.89 -9.05 5.83
C SER A 50 -13.85 -10.00 5.11
N THR A 51 -13.41 -11.23 4.82
CA THR A 51 -14.27 -12.21 4.17
C THR A 51 -15.26 -12.85 5.14
N ALA A 52 -14.88 -13.05 6.40
CA ALA A 52 -15.81 -13.52 7.45
C ALA A 52 -16.95 -12.53 7.70
N LEU A 53 -16.70 -11.22 7.60
CA LEU A 53 -17.75 -10.18 7.68
C LEU A 53 -18.80 -10.32 6.58
N GLU A 54 -18.41 -10.83 5.40
CA GLU A 54 -19.30 -11.11 4.27
C GLU A 54 -19.93 -12.52 4.34
N GLY A 55 -19.65 -13.28 5.42
CA GLY A 55 -20.23 -14.60 5.68
C GLY A 55 -19.37 -15.78 5.23
N ASN A 56 -18.12 -15.57 4.86
CA ASN A 56 -17.18 -16.65 4.57
C ASN A 56 -16.85 -17.46 5.83
N ALA A 57 -16.78 -18.79 5.72
CA ALA A 57 -16.65 -19.69 6.87
C ALA A 57 -15.23 -20.27 7.05
N LEU A 58 -14.27 -19.91 6.21
CA LEU A 58 -12.88 -20.37 6.37
C LEU A 58 -12.31 -19.85 7.69
N VAL A 59 -11.69 -20.74 8.46
CA VAL A 59 -10.95 -20.34 9.67
C VAL A 59 -9.58 -19.78 9.29
N LEU A 60 -8.98 -18.99 10.20
CA LEU A 60 -7.70 -18.31 9.94
C LEU A 60 -6.61 -19.25 9.39
N ARG A 61 -6.42 -20.44 9.97
CA ARG A 61 -5.43 -21.43 9.49
C ARG A 61 -5.68 -21.90 8.05
N GLU A 62 -6.94 -21.99 7.62
CA GLU A 62 -7.28 -22.34 6.24
C GLU A 62 -6.98 -21.18 5.29
N VAL A 63 -7.21 -19.95 5.73
CA VAL A 63 -6.84 -18.72 5.00
C VAL A 63 -5.32 -18.64 4.82
N GLU A 64 -4.55 -18.82 5.89
CA GLU A 64 -3.08 -18.87 5.86
C GLU A 64 -2.59 -19.94 4.86
N THR A 65 -3.11 -21.16 4.98
CA THR A 65 -2.71 -22.27 4.09
C THR A 65 -3.07 -21.99 2.63
N LEU A 66 -4.23 -21.39 2.39
CA LEU A 66 -4.67 -21.02 1.04
C LEU A 66 -3.76 -19.95 0.43
N LEU A 67 -3.47 -18.88 1.17
CA LEU A 67 -2.71 -17.74 0.65
C LEU A 67 -1.22 -18.08 0.51
N ASP A 68 -0.66 -18.88 1.40
CA ASP A 68 0.77 -19.21 1.37
C ASP A 68 1.08 -20.39 0.45
N GLN A 69 0.20 -21.40 0.40
CA GLN A 69 0.47 -22.67 -0.29
C GLN A 69 -0.41 -22.89 -1.52
N GLY A 70 -1.45 -22.06 -1.72
CA GLY A 70 -2.43 -22.27 -2.79
C GLY A 70 -3.29 -23.52 -2.60
N ARG A 71 -3.42 -24.02 -1.37
CA ARG A 71 -4.10 -25.29 -1.07
C ARG A 71 -5.41 -25.08 -0.34
N ALA A 72 -6.46 -25.76 -0.81
CA ALA A 72 -7.69 -25.96 -0.04
C ALA A 72 -7.48 -27.10 0.98
N VAL A 73 -7.88 -26.89 2.22
CA VAL A 73 -7.61 -27.81 3.35
C VAL A 73 -8.83 -28.64 3.72
N ASP A 74 -10.04 -28.17 3.44
CA ASP A 74 -11.30 -28.77 3.88
C ASP A 74 -12.32 -28.83 2.73
N ALA A 75 -13.49 -29.42 2.98
CA ALA A 75 -14.59 -29.59 2.02
C ALA A 75 -15.50 -28.34 1.90
N ARG A 76 -14.94 -27.12 2.08
CA ARG A 76 -15.73 -25.88 1.92
C ARG A 76 -16.13 -25.66 0.46
N PRO A 77 -17.23 -24.92 0.20
CA PRO A 77 -17.56 -24.53 -1.16
C PRO A 77 -16.39 -23.82 -1.84
N LEU A 78 -16.05 -24.22 -3.07
CA LEU A 78 -14.96 -23.62 -3.84
C LEU A 78 -15.06 -22.08 -3.94
N LYS A 79 -16.29 -21.57 -3.95
CA LYS A 79 -16.60 -20.13 -3.90
C LYS A 79 -15.92 -19.43 -2.72
N GLU A 80 -15.92 -20.02 -1.53
CA GLU A 80 -15.36 -19.41 -0.32
C GLU A 80 -13.83 -19.31 -0.40
N TYR A 81 -13.16 -20.32 -0.96
CA TYR A 81 -11.72 -20.23 -1.26
C TYR A 81 -11.43 -19.14 -2.30
N MET A 82 -12.28 -19.00 -3.33
CA MET A 82 -12.09 -17.99 -4.36
C MET A 82 -12.32 -16.55 -3.84
N GLU A 83 -13.20 -16.37 -2.86
CA GLU A 83 -13.40 -15.09 -2.17
C GLU A 83 -12.13 -14.66 -1.43
N VAL A 84 -11.57 -15.56 -0.62
CA VAL A 84 -10.33 -15.29 0.13
C VAL A 84 -9.16 -15.05 -0.82
N LYS A 85 -8.98 -15.91 -1.82
CA LYS A 85 -7.90 -15.76 -2.80
C LYS A 85 -8.00 -14.44 -3.56
N GLY A 86 -9.20 -14.12 -4.08
CA GLY A 86 -9.42 -12.88 -4.83
C GLY A 86 -9.18 -11.65 -3.96
N TYR A 87 -9.70 -11.65 -2.73
CA TYR A 87 -9.45 -10.57 -1.78
C TYR A 87 -7.96 -10.40 -1.49
N GLY A 88 -7.25 -11.49 -1.18
CA GLY A 88 -5.80 -11.49 -0.91
C GLY A 88 -4.98 -10.96 -2.09
N ASP A 89 -5.30 -11.39 -3.32
CA ASP A 89 -4.64 -10.92 -4.55
C ASP A 89 -4.87 -9.40 -4.74
N ALA A 90 -6.09 -8.93 -4.48
CA ALA A 90 -6.47 -7.52 -4.61
C ALA A 90 -5.74 -6.62 -3.59
N VAL A 91 -5.74 -7.03 -2.32
CA VAL A 91 -5.07 -6.30 -1.24
C VAL A 91 -3.56 -6.27 -1.44
N SER A 92 -2.96 -7.41 -1.80
CA SER A 92 -1.53 -7.50 -2.11
C SER A 92 -1.10 -6.51 -3.21
N ARG A 93 -1.95 -6.34 -4.23
CA ARG A 93 -1.71 -5.34 -5.27
C ARG A 93 -1.75 -3.91 -4.72
N VAL A 94 -2.77 -3.57 -3.94
CA VAL A 94 -2.93 -2.21 -3.36
C VAL A 94 -1.73 -1.84 -2.51
N TYR A 95 -1.29 -2.73 -1.63
CA TYR A 95 -0.12 -2.47 -0.78
C TYR A 95 1.18 -2.36 -1.58
N ARG A 96 1.37 -3.21 -2.59
CA ARG A 96 2.55 -3.13 -3.46
C ARG A 96 2.63 -1.78 -4.19
N GLU A 97 1.49 -1.31 -4.73
CA GLU A 97 1.41 0.01 -5.36
C GLU A 97 1.67 1.13 -4.35
N ALA A 98 1.11 1.05 -3.14
CA ALA A 98 1.30 2.05 -2.07
C ALA A 98 2.76 2.13 -1.57
N MET A 99 3.50 1.03 -1.61
CA MET A 99 4.92 0.96 -1.22
C MET A 99 5.89 1.46 -2.30
N GLY A 100 5.40 2.03 -3.40
CA GLY A 100 6.23 2.66 -4.43
C GLY A 100 6.66 1.74 -5.57
N ALA A 101 6.07 0.54 -5.69
CA ALA A 101 6.23 -0.28 -6.90
C ALA A 101 5.39 0.24 -8.09
N GLY A 102 4.59 1.29 -7.88
CA GLY A 102 3.88 2.01 -8.93
C GLY A 102 4.41 3.44 -9.07
N ASP A 103 4.14 4.06 -10.21
CA ASP A 103 4.58 5.42 -10.55
C ASP A 103 3.77 6.53 -9.83
N ARG A 104 3.00 6.17 -8.78
CA ARG A 104 2.11 7.11 -8.08
C ARG A 104 2.86 7.84 -6.97
N THR A 105 2.80 9.17 -7.01
CA THR A 105 3.14 10.03 -5.87
C THR A 105 1.93 10.16 -4.94
N THR A 106 2.16 10.48 -3.67
CA THR A 106 1.12 10.62 -2.63
C THR A 106 0.00 11.61 -3.01
N ASP A 107 0.26 12.56 -3.92
CA ASP A 107 -0.71 13.57 -4.40
C ASP A 107 -1.58 13.09 -5.59
N THR A 108 -1.41 11.84 -6.04
CA THR A 108 -2.19 11.30 -7.16
C THR A 108 -3.59 10.91 -6.70
N LEU A 109 -4.63 11.45 -7.33
CA LEU A 109 -6.02 11.12 -7.04
C LEU A 109 -6.34 9.65 -7.38
N ILE A 110 -7.05 8.96 -6.48
CA ILE A 110 -7.59 7.62 -6.75
C ILE A 110 -8.77 7.75 -7.72
N THR A 111 -8.71 7.04 -8.83
CA THR A 111 -9.75 7.10 -9.87
C THR A 111 -10.80 6.01 -9.68
N VAL A 112 -12.02 6.25 -10.19
CA VAL A 112 -13.08 5.22 -10.23
C VAL A 112 -12.64 3.99 -11.03
N GLN A 113 -11.77 4.18 -12.03
CA GLN A 113 -11.24 3.08 -12.83
C GLN A 113 -10.34 2.16 -11.99
N GLU A 114 -9.52 2.71 -11.11
CA GLU A 114 -8.70 1.93 -10.18
C GLU A 114 -9.56 1.13 -9.20
N VAL A 115 -10.58 1.77 -8.62
CA VAL A 115 -11.54 1.08 -7.74
C VAL A 115 -12.22 -0.08 -8.47
N ARG A 116 -12.64 0.12 -9.72
CA ARG A 116 -13.22 -0.94 -10.56
C ARG A 116 -12.23 -2.06 -10.87
N HIS A 117 -10.97 -1.72 -11.11
CA HIS A 117 -9.93 -2.71 -11.37
C HIS A 117 -9.67 -3.58 -10.14
N ILE A 118 -9.51 -2.98 -8.96
CA ILE A 118 -9.36 -3.70 -7.69
C ILE A 118 -10.56 -4.60 -7.43
N TYR A 119 -11.77 -4.07 -7.63
CA TYR A 119 -13.00 -4.85 -7.50
C TYR A 119 -13.05 -6.05 -8.46
N HIS A 120 -12.64 -5.85 -9.72
CA HIS A 120 -12.55 -6.96 -10.68
C HIS A 120 -11.50 -7.98 -10.28
N LEU A 121 -10.33 -7.56 -9.79
CA LEU A 121 -9.30 -8.46 -9.31
C LEU A 121 -9.83 -9.34 -8.16
N ALA A 122 -10.55 -8.73 -7.22
CA ALA A 122 -11.16 -9.45 -6.10
C ALA A 122 -12.25 -10.44 -6.53
N MET A 123 -13.12 -10.05 -7.45
CA MET A 123 -14.32 -10.82 -7.77
C MET A 123 -14.15 -11.82 -8.93
N SER A 124 -13.15 -11.65 -9.79
CA SER A 124 -12.98 -12.52 -10.96
C SER A 124 -12.84 -14.00 -10.62
N PRO A 125 -12.08 -14.42 -9.58
CA PRO A 125 -12.01 -15.84 -9.18
C PRO A 125 -13.38 -16.39 -8.75
N VAL A 126 -14.16 -15.59 -8.01
CA VAL A 126 -15.49 -15.96 -7.55
C VAL A 126 -16.45 -16.16 -8.72
N TRP A 127 -16.40 -15.27 -9.72
CA TRP A 127 -17.29 -15.33 -10.88
C TRP A 127 -17.02 -16.51 -11.81
N GLN A 128 -15.82 -17.10 -11.78
CA GLN A 128 -15.51 -18.32 -12.54
C GLN A 128 -16.26 -19.53 -11.99
N VAL A 129 -16.52 -19.57 -10.68
CA VAL A 129 -17.15 -20.72 -9.99
C VAL A 129 -18.60 -20.45 -9.58
N SER A 130 -18.96 -19.18 -9.43
CA SER A 130 -20.30 -18.71 -9.06
C SER A 130 -20.61 -17.42 -9.83
N PRO A 131 -21.03 -17.53 -11.11
CA PRO A 131 -21.28 -16.37 -11.96
C PRO A 131 -22.27 -15.38 -11.35
N PRO A 132 -22.03 -14.07 -11.49
CA PRO A 132 -22.91 -13.07 -10.92
C PRO A 132 -24.23 -13.02 -11.68
N SER A 133 -25.29 -12.64 -10.99
CA SER A 133 -26.58 -12.39 -11.65
C SER A 133 -26.44 -11.32 -12.75
N ARG A 134 -27.28 -11.41 -13.79
CA ARG A 134 -27.31 -10.43 -14.90
C ARG A 134 -27.44 -8.99 -14.39
N ARG A 135 -28.29 -8.76 -13.39
CA ARG A 135 -28.48 -7.44 -12.75
C ARG A 135 -27.21 -6.92 -12.09
N HIS A 136 -26.41 -7.79 -11.49
CA HIS A 136 -25.15 -7.41 -10.87
C HIS A 136 -24.10 -7.06 -11.94
N ARG A 137 -24.00 -7.86 -13.01
CA ARG A 137 -23.13 -7.58 -14.15
C ARG A 137 -23.42 -6.21 -14.78
N ASP A 138 -24.70 -5.88 -14.99
CA ASP A 138 -25.12 -4.60 -15.58
C ASP A 138 -24.76 -3.39 -14.69
N ARG A 139 -24.68 -3.54 -13.36
CA ARG A 139 -24.24 -2.44 -12.48
C ARG A 139 -22.75 -2.18 -12.58
N ILE A 140 -21.95 -3.23 -12.76
CA ILE A 140 -20.49 -3.12 -12.78
C ILE A 140 -19.99 -2.57 -14.13
N THR A 141 -20.64 -2.96 -15.22
CA THR A 141 -20.25 -2.52 -16.59
C THR A 141 -20.86 -1.19 -17.00
N ARG A 142 -21.83 -0.66 -16.25
CA ARG A 142 -22.40 0.67 -16.54
C ARG A 142 -21.32 1.74 -16.45
N GLN A 143 -20.94 2.28 -17.59
CA GLN A 143 -20.30 3.58 -17.65
C GLN A 143 -21.33 4.61 -17.14
N PRO A 144 -20.93 5.55 -16.26
CA PRO A 144 -21.83 6.63 -15.87
C PRO A 144 -22.33 7.31 -17.15
N PRO A 145 -23.63 7.65 -17.25
CA PRO A 145 -24.09 8.43 -18.40
C PRO A 145 -23.21 9.67 -18.52
N ALA A 146 -22.81 10.01 -19.75
CA ALA A 146 -22.09 11.25 -20.02
C ALA A 146 -22.82 12.41 -19.32
N PRO A 147 -22.09 13.33 -18.65
CA PRO A 147 -22.73 14.39 -17.89
C PRO A 147 -23.68 15.18 -18.80
N ARG A 148 -24.97 15.14 -18.46
CA ARG A 148 -25.98 15.99 -19.08
C ARG A 148 -25.79 17.39 -18.50
N HIS A 149 -24.96 18.20 -19.14
CA HIS A 149 -24.52 19.55 -18.79
C HIS A 149 -23.17 19.69 -18.05
N PRO A 150 -22.28 20.60 -18.50
CA PRO A 150 -20.99 20.90 -17.87
C PRO A 150 -21.05 21.48 -16.44
N SER A 151 -22.24 21.78 -15.91
CA SER A 151 -22.42 22.54 -14.66
C SER A 151 -22.95 21.71 -13.47
N LEU A 152 -23.13 20.39 -13.61
CA LEU A 152 -23.64 19.53 -12.52
C LEU A 152 -22.56 18.93 -11.62
N HIS A 153 -21.30 19.36 -11.75
CA HIS A 153 -20.36 19.22 -10.65
C HIS A 153 -20.78 20.18 -9.55
N ARG A 154 -21.60 19.68 -8.60
CA ARG A 154 -21.66 20.26 -7.27
C ARG A 154 -20.20 20.35 -6.83
N ARG A 155 -19.69 21.58 -6.73
CA ARG A 155 -18.41 21.90 -6.11
C ARG A 155 -18.48 21.25 -4.74
N HIS A 156 -17.86 20.09 -4.58
CA HIS A 156 -17.34 19.72 -3.29
C HIS A 156 -16.28 20.78 -3.06
N ASP A 157 -16.58 21.73 -2.16
CA ASP A 157 -15.59 22.61 -1.59
C ASP A 157 -14.48 21.70 -1.06
N SER A 158 -13.48 21.50 -1.91
CA SER A 158 -12.17 21.06 -1.50
C SER A 158 -11.63 22.28 -0.80
N ALA A 159 -12.01 22.45 0.48
CA ALA A 159 -11.29 23.34 1.34
C ALA A 159 -9.84 22.86 1.26
N VAL A 160 -9.00 23.66 0.60
CA VAL A 160 -7.56 23.52 0.68
C VAL A 160 -7.27 23.59 2.17
N VAL A 161 -6.91 22.45 2.77
CA VAL A 161 -6.32 22.44 4.10
C VAL A 161 -4.93 23.03 3.90
N THR A 162 -4.86 24.36 3.96
CA THR A 162 -3.61 25.10 4.10
C THR A 162 -3.16 24.89 5.54
N ALA A 163 -2.60 23.74 5.84
CA ALA A 163 -1.87 23.48 7.08
C ALA A 163 -0.57 22.79 6.69
N GLY A 164 0.48 23.60 6.57
CA GLY A 164 1.81 23.14 6.23
C GLY A 164 2.29 22.07 7.19
N THR A 165 2.44 20.85 6.68
CA THR A 165 3.39 19.89 7.26
C THR A 165 4.29 19.47 6.13
N ARG A 166 5.40 20.21 6.00
CA ARG A 166 6.53 19.87 5.14
C ARG A 166 7.02 18.47 5.57
N MET A 167 6.84 17.46 4.74
CA MET A 167 7.59 16.22 4.91
C MET A 167 9.08 16.57 4.71
N PRO A 168 9.99 16.24 5.64
CA PRO A 168 11.41 16.44 5.42
C PRO A 168 11.81 15.57 4.22
N GLY A 169 12.20 16.27 3.16
CA GLY A 169 12.75 15.66 1.96
C GLY A 169 13.94 14.79 2.33
N ARG A 170 14.02 13.66 1.64
CA ARG A 170 15.17 12.76 1.53
C ARG A 170 16.45 13.60 1.45
N MET A 171 17.20 13.65 2.54
CA MET A 171 18.50 14.30 2.59
C MET A 171 19.45 13.43 1.76
N GLY A 172 19.58 13.79 0.49
CA GLY A 172 20.63 13.26 -0.36
C GLY A 172 21.96 13.50 0.33
N ARG A 173 22.69 12.44 0.62
CA ARG A 173 24.09 12.54 1.04
C ARG A 173 24.84 13.18 -0.12
N HIS A 174 25.11 14.47 -0.01
CA HIS A 174 26.17 15.12 -0.74
C HIS A 174 27.48 14.49 -0.28
N HIS A 175 27.99 13.52 -1.05
CA HIS A 175 29.42 13.26 -1.06
C HIS A 175 30.09 14.50 -1.66
N GLN A 176 30.57 15.38 -0.79
CA GLN A 176 31.61 16.33 -1.12
C GLN A 176 32.86 15.53 -1.50
N HIS A 177 33.05 15.36 -2.82
CA HIS A 177 34.31 14.96 -3.40
C HIS A 177 35.27 16.14 -3.21
N ASP A 178 36.18 16.02 -2.25
CA ASP A 178 37.30 16.91 -2.06
C ASP A 178 38.39 16.55 -3.09
N PRO A 179 38.71 17.40 -4.08
CA PRO A 179 39.75 17.10 -5.04
C PRO A 179 41.11 17.52 -4.46
N ARG A 180 41.84 16.58 -3.87
CA ARG A 180 43.27 16.79 -3.59
C ARG A 180 44.03 16.94 -4.91
N PRO A 181 44.90 17.95 -5.06
CA PRO A 181 45.65 18.18 -6.29
C PRO A 181 46.77 17.14 -6.44
N ALA A 182 46.73 16.39 -7.54
CA ALA A 182 47.83 15.53 -7.98
C ALA A 182 48.98 16.42 -8.47
N ALA A 183 49.96 16.65 -7.60
CA ALA A 183 51.22 17.25 -7.96
C ALA A 183 51.99 16.33 -8.91
N ARG A 184 52.03 16.73 -10.19
CA ARG A 184 53.03 16.28 -11.17
C ARG A 184 54.43 16.36 -10.55
N ARG A 185 55.09 15.21 -10.38
CA ARG A 185 56.55 15.15 -10.33
C ARG A 185 57.07 14.37 -11.52
N ARG A 186 57.85 15.11 -12.31
CA ARG A 186 58.59 14.71 -13.51
C ARG A 186 59.65 13.66 -13.14
N HIS A 187 59.91 12.76 -14.08
CA HIS A 187 61.16 12.01 -14.17
C HIS A 187 62.38 12.95 -14.09
N PRO A 188 63.51 12.43 -13.60
CA PRO A 188 64.57 12.21 -14.58
C PRO A 188 65.23 10.84 -14.47
N SER A 189 65.59 10.34 -15.63
CA SER A 189 66.50 9.25 -15.90
C SER A 189 67.84 9.43 -15.20
N ARG A 190 68.39 8.36 -14.61
CA ARG A 190 69.85 8.20 -14.53
C ARG A 190 70.27 6.72 -14.64
N THR A 191 71.13 6.58 -15.64
CA THR A 191 72.04 5.53 -16.08
C THR A 191 72.90 4.85 -15.00
N ALA A 192 73.42 3.69 -15.44
CA ALA A 192 74.65 2.98 -15.03
C ALA A 192 74.52 2.04 -13.81
N SER A 193 75.19 0.89 -13.70
CA SER A 193 76.02 0.05 -14.58
C SER A 193 76.60 -1.05 -13.67
N ARG A 194 76.68 -2.29 -14.18
CA ARG A 194 77.70 -3.34 -13.91
C ARG A 194 77.85 -4.03 -12.53
N GLY A 195 78.10 -5.34 -12.67
CA GLY A 195 78.91 -6.20 -11.80
C GLY A 195 78.04 -7.06 -10.88
N THR A 196 78.03 -8.38 -10.94
CA THR A 196 79.01 -9.38 -11.41
C THR A 196 78.29 -10.65 -11.82
#